data_AF-A0A8J5WVT4-F1
#
_entry.id   AF-A0A8J5WVT4-F1
#
_cell.length_a   1.000
_cell.length_b   1.000
_cell.length_c   1.000
_cell.angle_alpha   90.00
_cell.angle_beta   90.00
_cell.angle_gamma   90.00
#
_symmetry.space_group_name_H-M   'P 1'
#
loop_
_entity.id
_entity.type
_entity.pdbx_description
1 polymer ?
#
loop_
_entity_poly.entity_id
_entity_poly.type
_entity_poly.pdbx_seq_one_letter_code
_entity_poly.pdbx_strand_id
1 'polypeptide(L)'
;MSKRGRGGMAGNKFRMSLGLPVAATVNCADNTGAKNLYIISVKGIKGRLNRLPSGCVGDMVMATVKKGKPDLRKKVMPAVIVRQRKPWRRKDGVYMYFEDNAGVIVNPKGEMKGSAITGPIGKECADLWPRIASAANAIV
;
A
#
# COMPACT_ATOMS: atom_id res chain seq x y z
N MET A 1 -19.17 -22.23 13.33
CA MET A 1 -17.76 -22.06 12.90
C MET A 1 -17.66 -20.91 11.91
N SER A 2 -17.04 -19.80 12.28
CA SER A 2 -16.97 -18.62 11.40
C SER A 2 -16.08 -18.91 10.19
N LYS A 3 -16.65 -18.83 8.98
CA LYS A 3 -15.90 -18.83 7.71
C LYS A 3 -15.10 -17.52 7.58
N ARG A 4 -14.09 -17.30 8.42
CA ARG A 4 -13.10 -16.24 8.18
C ARG A 4 -12.09 -16.78 7.18
N GLY A 5 -12.29 -16.48 5.91
CA GLY A 5 -11.24 -16.65 4.91
C GLY A 5 -9.99 -15.95 5.42
N ARG A 6 -8.86 -16.67 5.52
CA ARG A 6 -7.58 -16.17 6.05
C ARG A 6 -6.91 -15.08 5.17
N GLY A 7 -7.63 -14.51 4.21
CA GLY A 7 -7.12 -13.51 3.27
C GLY A 7 -8.06 -12.31 3.20
N GLY A 8 -7.49 -11.12 3.26
CA GLY A 8 -8.19 -9.84 3.16
C GLY A 8 -7.67 -8.80 4.14
N MET A 9 -8.15 -7.57 3.99
CA MET A 9 -7.92 -6.49 4.94
C MET A 9 -8.56 -6.85 6.29
N ALA A 10 -7.78 -6.86 7.36
CA ALA A 10 -8.27 -7.09 8.71
C ALA A 10 -8.73 -5.78 9.34
N GLY A 11 -10.01 -5.68 9.68
CA GLY A 11 -10.55 -4.53 10.42
C GLY A 11 -10.78 -3.27 9.58
N ASN A 12 -10.93 -2.14 10.26
CA ASN A 12 -11.27 -0.85 9.68
C ASN A 12 -10.13 0.14 9.87
N LYS A 13 -9.86 0.94 8.83
CA LYS A 13 -8.83 1.99 8.87
C LYS A 13 -9.40 3.31 9.38
N PHE A 14 -8.69 3.99 10.28
CA PHE A 14 -8.99 5.37 10.64
C PHE A 14 -8.74 6.31 9.45
N ARG A 15 -9.50 7.39 9.33
CA ARG A 15 -9.35 8.33 8.23
C ARG A 15 -8.03 9.11 8.36
N MET A 16 -7.19 9.01 7.34
CA MET A 16 -5.91 9.72 7.25
C MET A 16 -5.88 10.64 6.03
N SER A 17 -4.93 11.58 6.01
CA SER A 17 -4.66 12.42 4.85
C SER A 17 -4.29 11.59 3.63
N LEU A 18 -5.02 11.76 2.52
CA LEU A 18 -4.73 11.10 1.25
C LEU A 18 -3.52 11.80 0.60
N GLY A 19 -2.46 11.03 0.35
CA GLY A 19 -1.19 11.57 -0.16
C GLY A 19 -0.85 11.12 -1.58
N LEU A 20 -1.55 10.12 -2.11
CA LEU A 20 -1.17 9.44 -3.35
C LEU A 20 -2.37 9.36 -4.31
N PRO A 21 -2.57 10.37 -5.18
CA PRO A 21 -3.57 10.30 -6.23
C PRO A 21 -3.20 9.24 -7.28
N VAL A 22 -4.17 8.88 -8.13
CA VAL A 22 -3.88 8.19 -9.40
C VAL A 22 -2.80 8.93 -10.19
N ALA A 23 -2.05 8.19 -10.99
CA ALA A 23 -0.83 8.64 -11.69
C ALA A 23 0.41 8.90 -10.81
N ALA A 24 0.29 8.82 -9.48
CA ALA A 24 1.48 8.85 -8.62
C ALA A 24 2.36 7.62 -8.87
N THR A 25 3.68 7.84 -8.90
CA THR A 25 4.69 6.78 -8.93
C THR A 25 5.33 6.67 -7.56
N VAL A 26 5.34 5.47 -7.00
CA VAL A 26 5.93 5.18 -5.68
C VAL A 26 7.01 4.11 -5.81
N ASN A 27 7.91 4.06 -4.84
CA ASN A 27 8.93 3.01 -4.77
C ASN A 27 8.27 1.65 -4.49
N CYS A 28 8.83 0.59 -5.06
CA CYS A 28 8.48 -0.76 -4.63
C CYS A 28 9.39 -1.13 -3.45
N ALA A 29 8.79 -1.47 -2.31
CA ALA A 29 9.49 -1.81 -1.09
C ALA A 29 9.73 -3.32 -0.91
N ASP A 30 9.36 -4.16 -1.88
CA ASP A 30 9.53 -5.61 -1.80
C ASP A 30 10.64 -6.13 -2.69
N ASN A 31 11.02 -7.40 -2.49
CA ASN A 31 12.05 -8.08 -3.26
C ASN A 31 11.54 -8.78 -4.53
N THR A 32 10.36 -8.42 -5.07
CA THR A 32 9.82 -9.06 -6.30
C THR A 32 10.67 -8.75 -7.55
N GLY A 33 11.44 -7.66 -7.51
CA GLY A 33 12.22 -7.14 -8.64
C GLY A 33 11.51 -6.01 -9.39
N ALA A 34 10.36 -5.53 -8.90
CA ALA A 34 9.84 -4.23 -9.28
C ALA A 34 10.66 -3.12 -8.58
N LYS A 35 10.90 -2.00 -9.26
CA LYS A 35 11.53 -0.80 -8.67
C LYS A 35 10.52 0.29 -8.37
N ASN A 36 9.59 0.51 -9.31
CA ASN A 36 8.59 1.59 -9.21
C ASN A 36 7.20 1.06 -9.54
N LEU A 37 6.21 1.51 -8.77
CA LEU A 37 4.79 1.21 -8.93
C LEU A 37 4.06 2.49 -9.35
N TYR A 38 3.35 2.43 -10.47
CA TYR A 38 2.51 3.53 -10.98
C TYR A 38 1.05 3.23 -10.67
N ILE A 39 0.43 4.07 -9.84
CA ILE A 39 -0.93 3.89 -9.35
C ILE A 39 -1.94 4.23 -10.45
N ILE A 40 -2.85 3.30 -10.75
CA ILE A 40 -3.92 3.50 -11.75
C ILE A 40 -5.30 3.64 -11.12
N SER A 41 -5.53 3.03 -9.95
CA SER A 41 -6.79 3.17 -9.20
C SER A 41 -6.60 2.83 -7.73
N VAL A 42 -7.56 3.23 -6.90
CA VAL A 42 -7.57 2.97 -5.46
C VAL A 42 -8.84 2.20 -5.12
N LYS A 43 -8.71 1.08 -4.41
CA LYS A 43 -9.83 0.20 -4.08
C LYS A 43 -10.73 0.84 -3.02
N GLY A 44 -12.05 0.65 -3.13
CA GLY A 44 -13.02 1.11 -2.13
C GLY A 44 -13.36 2.60 -2.18
N ILE A 45 -12.90 3.33 -3.19
CA ILE A 45 -13.22 4.75 -3.37
C ILE A 45 -14.40 4.91 -4.34
N LYS A 46 -15.40 5.70 -3.92
CA LYS A 46 -16.51 6.12 -4.78
C LYS A 46 -16.07 7.29 -5.67
N GLY A 47 -16.54 7.29 -6.92
CA GLY A 47 -16.30 8.40 -7.85
C GLY A 47 -17.00 9.69 -7.40
N ARG A 48 -16.40 10.83 -7.73
CA ARG A 48 -17.01 12.16 -7.65
C ARG A 48 -16.50 13.00 -8.82
N LEU A 49 -17.38 13.82 -9.39
CA LEU A 49 -17.05 14.70 -10.52
C LEU A 49 -15.77 15.50 -10.21
N ASN A 50 -14.81 15.45 -11.15
CA ASN A 50 -13.52 16.14 -11.09
C ASN A 50 -12.61 15.79 -9.89
N ARG A 51 -12.89 14.70 -9.17
CA ARG A 51 -12.04 14.24 -8.06
C ARG A 51 -11.19 13.05 -8.49
N LEU A 52 -9.87 13.21 -8.37
CA LEU A 52 -8.93 12.12 -8.55
C LEU A 52 -9.01 11.14 -7.36
N PRO A 53 -9.22 9.83 -7.59
CA PRO A 53 -9.09 8.83 -6.54
C PRO A 53 -7.69 8.90 -5.93
N SER A 54 -7.60 8.87 -4.60
CA SER A 54 -6.34 9.03 -3.87
C SER A 54 -6.28 8.08 -2.70
N GLY A 55 -5.12 7.46 -2.48
CA GLY A 55 -4.87 6.55 -1.37
C GLY A 55 -3.95 7.16 -0.31
N CYS A 56 -3.89 6.47 0.83
CA CYS A 56 -2.90 6.67 1.87
C CYS A 56 -2.37 5.32 2.37
N VAL A 57 -1.49 5.36 3.37
CA VAL A 57 -0.94 4.17 4.04
C VAL A 57 -2.06 3.17 4.37
N GLY A 58 -1.80 1.90 4.08
CA GLY A 58 -2.73 0.78 4.26
C GLY A 58 -3.77 0.60 3.16
N ASP A 59 -3.93 1.53 2.21
CA ASP A 59 -4.86 1.33 1.09
C ASP A 59 -4.31 0.35 0.05
N MET A 60 -5.21 -0.50 -0.46
CA MET A 60 -4.96 -1.31 -1.64
C MET A 60 -5.22 -0.49 -2.90
N VAL A 61 -4.23 -0.46 -3.78
CA VAL A 61 -4.27 0.22 -5.08
C VAL A 61 -4.05 -0.79 -6.19
N MET A 62 -4.55 -0.49 -7.38
CA MET A 62 -4.09 -1.16 -8.59
C MET A 62 -2.93 -0.36 -9.16
N ALA A 63 -1.86 -1.06 -9.53
CA ALA A 63 -0.64 -0.46 -10.02
C ALA A 63 -0.03 -1.23 -11.19
N THR A 64 0.82 -0.54 -11.94
CA THR A 64 1.66 -1.14 -12.99
C THR A 64 3.14 -0.90 -12.66
N VAL A 65 4.00 -1.86 -13.01
CA VAL A 65 5.44 -1.70 -12.83
C VAL A 65 6.02 -0.94 -14.01
N LYS A 66 6.60 0.25 -13.75
CA LYS A 66 7.24 1.07 -14.79
C LYS A 66 8.71 0.68 -15.00
N LYS A 67 9.43 0.49 -13.89
CA LYS A 67 10.84 0.05 -13.85
C LYS A 67 10.95 -1.22 -13.01
N GLY A 68 11.68 -2.22 -13.49
CA GLY A 68 11.82 -3.53 -12.83
C GLY A 68 12.01 -4.67 -13.82
N LYS A 69 11.94 -5.92 -13.32
CA LYS A 69 12.01 -7.14 -14.14
C LYS A 69 10.98 -7.10 -15.30
N PRO A 70 11.36 -7.48 -16.54
CA PRO A 70 10.46 -7.46 -17.69
C PRO A 70 9.14 -8.20 -17.46
N ASP A 71 9.16 -9.34 -16.77
CA ASP A 71 7.98 -10.19 -16.52
C ASP A 71 6.88 -9.52 -15.68
N LEU A 72 7.24 -8.50 -14.90
CA LEU A 72 6.33 -7.75 -14.04
C LEU A 72 5.78 -6.49 -14.74
N ARG A 73 6.45 -6.02 -15.79
CA ARG A 73 6.05 -4.82 -16.54
C ARG A 73 4.84 -5.13 -17.42
N LYS A 74 4.11 -4.08 -17.81
CA LYS A 74 2.91 -4.16 -18.67
C LYS A 74 1.76 -5.01 -18.10
N LYS A 75 1.81 -5.39 -16.83
CA LYS A 75 0.75 -6.09 -16.11
C LYS A 75 0.17 -5.18 -15.04
N VAL A 76 -1.13 -5.28 -14.84
CA VAL A 76 -1.85 -4.63 -13.75
C VAL A 76 -1.86 -5.58 -12.55
N MET A 77 -1.40 -5.10 -11.40
CA MET A 77 -1.29 -5.89 -10.17
C MET A 77 -1.79 -5.07 -8.98
N PRO A 78 -2.41 -5.71 -7.97
CA PRO A 78 -2.72 -5.02 -6.73
C PRO A 78 -1.43 -4.77 -5.92
N ALA A 79 -1.41 -3.64 -5.23
CA ALA A 79 -0.35 -3.26 -4.31
C ALA A 79 -0.95 -2.60 -3.07
N VAL A 80 -0.24 -2.63 -1.95
CA VAL A 80 -0.61 -1.91 -0.72
C VAL A 80 0.40 -0.80 -0.47
N ILE A 81 -0.09 0.40 -0.14
CA ILE A 81 0.76 1.53 0.25
C ILE A 81 1.28 1.30 1.67
N VAL A 82 2.60 1.27 1.84
CA VAL A 82 3.24 1.01 3.14
C VAL A 82 3.87 2.25 3.76
N ARG A 83 4.27 3.23 2.93
CA ARG A 83 4.89 4.50 3.34
C ARG A 83 4.33 5.67 2.55
N GLN A 84 4.21 6.82 3.21
CA GLN A 84 3.71 8.06 2.64
C GLN A 84 4.50 9.26 3.17
N ARG A 85 4.91 10.15 2.26
CA ARG A 85 5.61 11.40 2.57
C ARG A 85 4.69 12.53 3.01
N LYS A 86 3.44 12.55 2.54
CA LYS A 86 2.44 13.53 2.99
C LYS A 86 2.08 13.25 4.46
N PRO A 87 2.24 14.21 5.39
CA PRO A 87 1.97 13.96 6.80
C PRO A 87 0.51 13.62 7.10
N TRP A 88 0.28 12.74 8.08
CA TRP A 88 -1.02 12.46 8.65
C TRP A 88 -0.97 12.50 10.19
N ARG A 89 -2.13 12.72 10.80
CA ARG A 89 -2.30 12.81 12.25
C ARG A 89 -2.79 11.47 12.80
N ARG A 90 -2.13 10.98 13.84
CA ARG A 90 -2.57 9.82 14.63
C ARG A 90 -3.55 10.23 15.73
N LYS A 91 -4.21 9.23 16.33
CA LYS A 91 -5.22 9.47 17.38
C LYS A 91 -4.64 10.11 18.64
N ASP A 92 -3.37 9.85 18.93
CA ASP A 92 -2.59 10.46 20.01
C ASP A 92 -2.21 11.93 19.74
N GLY A 93 -2.52 12.47 18.55
CA GLY A 93 -2.23 13.85 18.18
C GLY A 93 -0.90 14.03 17.44
N VAL A 94 -0.06 13.00 17.35
CA VAL A 94 1.24 13.08 16.68
C VAL A 94 1.05 13.14 15.18
N TYR A 95 1.78 14.04 14.52
CA TYR A 95 1.91 14.06 13.07
C TYR A 95 3.12 13.25 12.64
N MET A 96 2.93 12.36 11.67
CA MET A 96 3.97 11.47 11.16
C MET A 96 4.04 11.56 9.64
N TYR A 97 5.25 11.36 9.10
CA TYR A 97 5.52 11.18 7.68
C TYR A 97 6.76 10.29 7.48
N PHE A 98 6.86 9.67 6.32
CA PHE A 98 8.06 8.96 5.88
C PHE A 98 8.89 9.80 4.91
N GLU A 99 10.14 9.42 4.71
CA GLU A 99 11.03 10.07 3.74
C GLU A 99 10.51 9.92 2.30
N ASP A 100 9.98 8.74 1.96
CA ASP A 100 9.52 8.40 0.63
C ASP A 100 8.09 7.84 0.61
N ASN A 101 7.56 7.71 -0.61
CA ASN A 101 6.32 6.99 -0.86
C ASN A 101 6.66 5.60 -1.36
N ALA A 102 6.12 4.56 -0.73
CA ALA A 102 6.42 3.20 -1.10
C ALA A 102 5.22 2.26 -0.99
N GLY A 103 5.21 1.22 -1.81
CA GLY A 103 4.19 0.17 -1.81
C GLY A 103 4.78 -1.22 -2.04
N VAL A 104 3.99 -2.24 -1.72
CA VAL A 104 4.33 -3.66 -1.82
C VAL A 104 3.32 -4.35 -2.73
N ILE A 105 3.78 -5.20 -3.64
CA ILE A 105 2.91 -5.95 -4.55
C ILE A 105 2.26 -7.10 -3.78
N VAL A 106 0.94 -7.21 -3.92
CA VAL A 106 0.15 -8.25 -3.28
C VAL A 106 -0.71 -8.97 -4.31
N ASN A 107 -1.37 -10.05 -3.89
CA ASN A 107 -2.49 -10.64 -4.61
C ASN A 107 -3.82 -9.99 -4.17
N PRO A 108 -4.96 -10.28 -4.83
CA PRO A 108 -6.26 -9.72 -4.43
C PRO A 108 -6.71 -10.08 -3.01
N LYS A 109 -6.14 -11.13 -2.40
CA LYS A 109 -6.35 -11.54 -1.00
C LYS A 109 -5.46 -10.78 -0.01
N GLY A 110 -4.55 -9.93 -0.48
CA GLY A 110 -3.61 -9.17 0.37
C GLY A 110 -2.39 -9.97 0.82
N GLU A 111 -2.11 -11.12 0.22
CA GLU A 111 -0.87 -11.87 0.46
C GLU A 111 0.24 -11.28 -0.42
N MET A 112 1.42 -11.10 0.15
CA MET A 112 2.56 -10.53 -0.56
C MET A 112 3.04 -11.46 -1.67
N LYS A 113 3.43 -10.86 -2.80
CA LYS A 113 4.12 -11.59 -3.88
C LYS A 113 5.61 -11.77 -3.57
N GLY A 114 6.22 -10.79 -2.92
CA GLY A 114 7.59 -10.87 -2.39
C GLY A 114 7.63 -11.58 -1.04
N SER A 115 8.83 -11.86 -0.56
CA SER A 115 9.08 -12.55 0.71
C SER A 115 9.52 -11.60 1.82
N ALA A 116 10.08 -10.44 1.49
CA ALA A 116 10.62 -9.48 2.46
C ALA A 116 10.33 -8.04 2.04
N ILE A 117 10.27 -7.14 3.04
CA ILE A 117 10.08 -5.69 2.84
C ILE A 117 11.35 -4.95 3.26
N THR A 118 11.81 -4.04 2.41
CA THR A 118 12.91 -3.14 2.69
C THR A 118 12.42 -1.86 3.36
N GLY A 119 13.02 -1.53 4.51
CA GLY A 119 12.72 -0.32 5.28
C GLY A 119 11.52 -0.47 6.21
N PRO A 120 11.18 0.59 6.97
CA PRO A 120 10.06 0.58 7.89
C PRO A 120 8.71 0.65 7.16
N ILE A 121 7.65 0.21 7.85
CA ILE A 121 6.27 0.37 7.40
C ILE A 121 5.43 1.13 8.43
N GLY A 122 4.37 1.79 7.99
CA GLY A 122 3.42 2.42 8.90
C GLY A 122 2.60 1.37 9.67
N LYS A 123 2.40 1.61 10.96
CA LYS A 123 1.54 0.82 11.86
C LYS A 123 0.14 0.63 11.28
N GLU A 124 -0.40 1.67 10.65
CA GLU A 124 -1.73 1.65 10.03
C GLU A 124 -1.82 0.64 8.88
N CYS A 125 -0.70 0.33 8.21
CA CYS A 125 -0.64 -0.75 7.24
C CYS A 125 -0.49 -2.11 7.92
N ALA A 126 0.35 -2.22 8.95
CA ALA A 126 0.60 -3.46 9.66
C ALA A 126 -0.67 -4.02 10.33
N ASP A 127 -1.45 -3.16 10.97
CA ASP A 127 -2.70 -3.52 11.65
C ASP A 127 -3.74 -4.09 10.68
N LEU A 128 -3.74 -3.63 9.42
CA LEU A 128 -4.69 -4.05 8.38
C LEU A 128 -4.25 -5.29 7.61
N TRP A 129 -2.95 -5.50 7.46
CA TRP A 129 -2.38 -6.50 6.56
C TRP A 129 -1.39 -7.41 7.30
N PRO A 130 -1.87 -8.50 7.93
CA PRO A 130 -1.03 -9.37 8.76
C PRO A 130 0.18 -9.97 8.04
N ARG A 131 0.03 -10.28 6.74
CA ARG A 131 1.13 -10.80 5.91
C ARG A 131 2.23 -9.79 5.65
N ILE A 132 1.87 -8.51 5.55
CA ILE A 132 2.83 -7.40 5.40
C ILE A 132 3.52 -7.14 6.74
N ALA A 133 2.76 -7.12 7.84
CA ALA A 133 3.32 -6.97 9.19
C ALA A 133 4.37 -8.03 9.51
N SER A 134 4.10 -9.30 9.16
CA SER A 134 5.01 -10.42 9.39
C SER A 134 6.31 -10.36 8.60
N ALA A 135 6.36 -9.62 7.49
CA ALA A 135 7.52 -9.53 6.60
C ALA A 135 8.30 -8.21 6.75
N ALA A 136 7.88 -7.35 7.67
CA ALA A 136 8.48 -6.05 7.91
C ALA A 136 9.55 -6.11 8.99
N ASN A 137 10.68 -5.43 8.76
CA ASN A 137 11.78 -5.35 9.73
C ASN A 137 11.48 -4.37 10.87
N ALA A 138 10.74 -3.30 10.58
CA ALA A 138 10.38 -2.27 11.54
C ALA A 138 8.97 -1.72 11.24
N ILE A 139 8.19 -1.51 12.29
CA ILE A 139 6.84 -0.96 12.22
C ILE A 139 6.82 0.30 13.07
N VAL A 140 6.38 1.41 12.49
CA VAL A 140 6.35 2.72 13.14
C VAL A 140 4.94 3.28 13.15
#